data_AF-A0A1M3NBJ3-F1
#
_entry.id   AF-A0A1M3NBJ3-F1
#
_cell.length_a   1.000
_cell.length_b   1.000
_cell.length_c   1.000
_cell.angle_alpha   90.00
_cell.angle_beta   90.00
_cell.angle_gamma   90.00
#
_symmetry.space_group_name_H-M   'P 1'
#
loop_
_entity.id
_entity.type
_entity.pdbx_description
1 polymer ?
#
loop_
_entity_poly.entity_id
_entity_poly.type
_entity_poly.pdbx_seq_one_letter_code
_entity_poly.pdbx_strand_id
1 'polypeptide(L)'
;MVSAHLLTGTRLEVCRNGSCAHSTLRLESNDLLLCRGAGGGAYAGCDPRVEISPSSVRIQVQYRPAFDEPLLDGDEFTVRILDASASITIAERSGTVASYETSYPNGPTCGPECKQGTF
;
A
#
# COMPACT_ATOMS: atom_id res chain seq x y z
N MET A 1 -9.02 15.21 18.45
CA MET A 1 -9.43 13.80 18.30
C MET A 1 -9.99 13.63 16.91
N VAL A 2 -9.29 12.94 16.01
CA VAL A 2 -9.83 12.61 14.68
C VAL A 2 -10.71 11.37 14.89
N SER A 3 -12.02 11.53 14.79
CA SER A 3 -12.93 10.38 14.84
C SER A 3 -12.64 9.46 13.66
N ALA A 4 -12.52 8.16 13.89
CA ALA A 4 -12.24 7.19 12.83
C ALA A 4 -13.24 7.26 11.66
N HIS A 5 -14.49 7.67 11.94
CA HIS A 5 -15.50 7.93 10.90
C HIS A 5 -15.10 9.02 9.88
N LEU A 6 -14.19 9.94 10.21
CA LEU A 6 -13.73 11.00 9.30
C LEU A 6 -12.83 10.48 8.18
N LEU A 7 -12.30 9.27 8.32
CA LEU A 7 -11.46 8.64 7.30
C LEU A 7 -12.28 7.80 6.32
N THR A 8 -13.54 7.47 6.62
CA THR A 8 -14.42 6.79 5.66
C THR A 8 -14.69 7.70 4.47
N GLY A 9 -14.52 7.18 3.25
CA GLY A 9 -14.68 7.94 2.01
C GLY A 9 -13.42 8.72 1.59
N THR A 10 -12.37 8.76 2.42
CA THR A 10 -11.07 9.30 2.03
C THR A 10 -10.34 8.37 1.07
N ARG A 11 -9.39 8.91 0.32
CA ARG A 11 -8.62 8.15 -0.68
C ARG A 11 -7.30 7.71 -0.06
N LEU A 12 -7.05 6.41 -0.04
CA LEU A 12 -5.73 5.84 0.20
C LEU A 12 -4.99 5.76 -1.13
N GLU A 13 -3.78 6.27 -1.17
CA GLU A 13 -2.89 6.20 -2.32
C GLU A 13 -1.55 5.60 -1.91
N VAL A 14 -1.05 4.66 -2.72
CA VAL A 14 0.27 4.06 -2.56
C VAL A 14 1.01 4.22 -3.86
N CYS A 15 2.10 4.98 -3.82
CA CYS A 15 2.97 5.22 -4.95
C CYS A 15 4.28 4.45 -4.79
N ARG A 16 4.76 3.90 -5.90
CA ARG A 16 6.10 3.35 -6.06
C ARG A 16 6.78 4.11 -7.21
N ASN A 17 7.92 4.74 -6.93
CA ASN A 17 8.70 5.50 -7.93
C ASN A 17 7.85 6.50 -8.75
N GLY A 18 6.86 7.13 -8.11
CA GLY A 18 5.93 8.09 -8.74
C GLY A 18 4.68 7.48 -9.41
N SER A 19 4.61 6.17 -9.58
CA SER A 19 3.42 5.47 -10.11
C SER A 19 2.51 5.05 -8.96
N CYS A 20 1.23 5.45 -9.01
CA CYS A 20 0.32 5.31 -7.87
C CYS A 20 -0.85 4.36 -8.13
N ALA A 21 -1.12 3.51 -7.14
CA ALA A 21 -2.36 2.77 -6.98
C ALA A 21 -3.21 3.42 -5.89
N HIS A 22 -4.53 3.31 -5.99
CA HIS A 22 -5.41 3.94 -5.00
C HIS A 22 -6.66 3.14 -4.69
N SER A 23 -7.23 3.41 -3.53
CA SER A 23 -8.52 2.88 -3.08
C SER A 23 -9.27 3.92 -2.25
N THR A 24 -10.57 3.70 -2.04
CA THR A 24 -11.37 4.49 -1.11
C THR A 24 -11.45 3.74 0.23
N LEU A 25 -11.10 4.40 1.33
CA LEU A 25 -11.17 3.81 2.66
C LEU A 25 -12.63 3.60 3.08
N ARG A 26 -12.95 2.37 3.49
CA ARG A 26 -14.21 2.00 4.14
C ARG A 26 -13.89 1.33 5.46
N LEU A 27 -14.32 1.95 6.56
CA LEU A 27 -13.97 1.53 7.92
C LEU A 27 -15.09 0.76 8.64
N GLU A 28 -16.18 0.47 7.92
CA GLU A 28 -17.39 -0.17 8.46
C GLU A 28 -17.32 -1.71 8.42
N SER A 29 -16.28 -2.27 7.81
CA SER A 29 -16.06 -3.70 7.69
C SER A 29 -14.55 -3.98 7.77
N ASN A 30 -14.16 -5.15 8.27
CA ASN A 30 -12.81 -5.69 8.15
C ASN A 30 -12.45 -6.03 6.68
N ASP A 31 -12.98 -5.25 5.73
CA ASP A 31 -12.82 -5.50 4.31
C ASP A 31 -11.37 -5.22 3.92
N LEU A 32 -10.79 -6.18 3.22
CA LEU A 32 -9.60 -5.98 2.41
C LEU A 32 -9.93 -4.91 1.36
N LEU A 33 -9.41 -3.70 1.53
CA LEU A 33 -9.55 -2.67 0.51
C LEU A 33 -8.53 -2.96 -0.58
N LEU A 34 -8.96 -3.14 -1.81
CA LEU A 34 -8.01 -3.37 -2.89
C LEU A 34 -7.68 -2.03 -3.54
N CYS A 35 -6.40 -1.67 -3.56
CA CYS A 35 -5.94 -0.57 -4.41
C CYS A 35 -5.91 -1.02 -5.87
N ARG A 36 -6.44 -0.21 -6.77
CA ARG A 36 -6.29 -0.42 -8.22
C ARG A 36 -5.27 0.56 -8.78
N GLY A 37 -4.29 0.04 -9.51
CA GLY A 37 -3.34 0.84 -10.29
C GLY A 37 -4.02 1.61 -11.42
N ALA A 38 -3.45 2.76 -11.79
CA ALA A 38 -3.87 3.52 -12.96
C ALA A 38 -3.31 2.89 -14.25
N GLY A 39 -3.93 1.83 -14.76
CA GLY A 39 -3.51 1.20 -16.02
C GLY A 39 -3.96 -0.25 -16.11
N GLY A 40 -4.63 -0.62 -17.21
CA GLY A 40 -5.33 -1.89 -17.39
C GLY A 40 -4.47 -3.15 -17.58
N GLY A 41 -3.21 -3.17 -17.12
CA GLY A 41 -2.28 -4.30 -17.26
C GLY A 41 -1.51 -4.52 -15.97
N ALA A 42 -1.46 -5.78 -15.51
CA ALA A 42 -0.74 -6.28 -14.33
C ALA A 42 -0.79 -5.34 -13.10
N TYR A 43 -1.88 -5.40 -12.34
CA TYR A 43 -2.12 -4.46 -11.25
C TYR A 43 -1.14 -4.68 -10.09
N ALA A 44 -0.34 -3.66 -9.78
CA ALA A 44 0.16 -3.50 -8.43
C ALA A 44 -1.04 -3.35 -7.48
N GLY A 45 -1.20 -4.30 -6.57
CA GLY A 45 -2.24 -4.28 -5.55
C GLY A 45 -1.73 -3.68 -4.26
N CYS A 46 -2.63 -3.13 -3.45
CA CYS A 46 -2.36 -3.07 -2.03
C CYS A 46 -3.53 -3.60 -1.19
N ASP A 47 -3.17 -4.25 -0.09
CA ASP A 47 -4.07 -4.73 0.95
C ASP A 47 -3.81 -3.91 2.23
N PRO A 48 -4.59 -2.87 2.51
CA PRO A 48 -4.53 -2.16 3.76
C PRO A 48 -5.32 -2.94 4.82
N ARG A 49 -4.74 -2.99 6.02
CA ARG A 49 -5.41 -3.40 7.26
C ARG A 49 -5.54 -2.17 8.13
N VAL A 50 -6.76 -1.96 8.64
CA VAL A 50 -7.05 -0.80 9.49
C VAL A 50 -7.33 -1.28 10.91
N GLU A 51 -6.58 -0.73 11.85
CA GLU A 51 -6.76 -0.93 13.28
C GLU A 51 -7.26 0.39 13.89
N ILE A 52 -8.45 0.36 14.48
CA ILE A 52 -9.08 1.54 15.10
C ILE A 52 -8.98 1.41 16.61
N SER A 53 -8.40 2.42 17.26
CA SER A 53 -8.41 2.60 18.71
C SER A 53 -9.16 3.90 19.07
N PRO A 54 -9.55 4.09 20.34
CA PRO A 54 -10.24 5.31 20.78
C PRO A 54 -9.46 6.62 20.53
N SER A 55 -8.13 6.54 20.39
CA SER A 55 -7.24 7.70 20.25
C SER A 55 -6.47 7.75 18.93
N SER A 56 -6.45 6.67 18.15
CA SER A 56 -5.66 6.58 16.92
C SER A 56 -6.27 5.62 15.90
N VAL A 57 -6.02 5.89 14.62
CA VAL A 57 -6.24 4.92 13.54
C VAL A 57 -4.86 4.54 12.99
N ARG A 58 -4.57 3.24 12.91
CA ARG A 58 -3.38 2.70 12.27
C ARG A 58 -3.79 2.02 10.98
N ILE A 59 -3.13 2.40 9.88
CA ILE A 59 -3.31 1.76 8.57
C ILE A 59 -1.99 1.11 8.21
N GLN A 60 -1.97 -0.21 8.14
CA GLN A 60 -0.85 -0.98 7.61
C GLN A 60 -1.15 -1.33 6.17
N VAL A 61 -0.23 -1.10 5.24
CA VAL A 61 -0.45 -1.38 3.82
C VAL A 61 0.55 -2.40 3.32
N GLN A 62 0.06 -3.49 2.74
CA GLN A 62 0.88 -4.46 2.02
C GLN A 62 0.81 -4.16 0.52
N TYR A 63 1.94 -3.80 -0.10
CA TYR A 63 2.04 -3.62 -1.54
C TYR A 63 2.39 -4.94 -2.23
N ARG A 64 1.68 -5.27 -3.30
CA ARG A 64 1.94 -6.44 -4.15
C ARG A 64 2.34 -5.92 -5.53
N PRO A 65 3.59 -6.14 -5.97
CA PRO A 65 4.02 -5.72 -7.31
C PRO A 65 3.29 -6.53 -8.39
N ALA A 66 3.23 -5.96 -9.59
CA ALA A 66 2.91 -6.69 -10.80
C ALA A 66 3.99 -7.77 -11.07
N PHE A 67 3.62 -8.84 -11.80
CA PHE A 67 4.56 -9.93 -12.11
C PHE A 67 5.79 -9.46 -12.90
N ASP A 68 5.59 -8.49 -13.80
CA ASP A 68 6.59 -7.87 -14.66
C ASP A 68 7.29 -6.64 -14.03
N GLU A 69 6.91 -6.24 -12.82
CA GLU A 69 7.51 -5.12 -12.10
C GLU A 69 8.10 -5.58 -10.75
N PRO A 70 9.17 -6.38 -10.73
CA PRO A 70 9.75 -6.87 -9.49
C PRO A 70 10.17 -5.73 -8.57
N LEU A 71 10.01 -5.91 -7.26
CA LEU A 71 10.55 -5.01 -6.23
C LEU A 71 12.08 -5.02 -6.24
N LEU A 72 12.68 -3.84 -6.13
CA LEU A 72 14.13 -3.60 -6.24
C LEU A 72 14.64 -2.72 -5.10
N ASP A 73 15.85 -3.01 -4.63
CA ASP A 73 16.52 -2.19 -3.62
C ASP A 73 16.57 -0.74 -4.07
N GLY A 74 16.23 0.18 -3.16
CA GLY A 74 16.13 1.60 -3.48
C GLY A 74 14.79 2.04 -4.06
N ASP A 75 13.80 1.15 -4.24
CA ASP A 75 12.44 1.57 -4.56
C ASP A 75 11.92 2.58 -3.53
N GLU A 76 11.38 3.69 -4.02
CA GLU A 76 10.78 4.73 -3.21
C GLU A 76 9.28 4.52 -3.13
N PHE A 77 8.77 4.45 -1.90
CA PHE A 77 7.36 4.34 -1.61
C PHE A 77 6.82 5.60 -0.96
N THR A 78 5.58 5.93 -1.30
CA THR A 78 4.82 6.99 -0.66
C THR A 78 3.40 6.50 -0.41
N VAL A 79 2.96 6.55 0.85
CA VAL A 79 1.59 6.21 1.25
C VAL A 79 0.91 7.49 1.71
N ARG A 80 -0.23 7.82 1.11
CA ARG A 80 -1.01 9.02 1.40
C ARG A 80 -2.45 8.69 1.72
N ILE A 81 -3.02 9.45 2.65
CA ILE A 81 -4.45 9.57 2.83
C ILE A 81 -4.82 10.96 2.33
N LEU A 82 -5.67 11.02 1.32
CA LEU A 82 -6.18 12.26 0.74
C LEU A 82 -7.67 12.39 1.05
N ASP A 83 -8.20 13.60 0.99
CA ASP A 83 -9.65 13.79 0.96
C ASP A 83 -10.31 13.06 -0.23
N ALA A 84 -11.63 12.95 -0.22
CA ALA A 84 -12.37 12.22 -1.25
C ALA A 84 -12.12 12.76 -2.68
N SER A 85 -11.79 14.06 -2.81
CA SER A 85 -11.50 14.70 -4.09
C SER A 85 -10.04 14.53 -4.56
N ALA A 86 -9.17 13.92 -3.75
CA ALA A 86 -7.73 13.83 -3.98
C ALA A 86 -7.01 15.18 -4.07
N SER A 87 -7.57 16.25 -3.50
CA SER A 87 -7.02 17.61 -3.56
C SER A 87 -6.25 17.99 -2.29
N ILE A 88 -6.53 17.35 -1.16
CA ILE A 88 -5.94 17.67 0.14
C ILE A 88 -5.28 16.44 0.73
N THR A 89 -3.99 16.51 1.03
CA THR A 89 -3.28 15.48 1.80
C THR A 89 -3.61 15.59 3.28
N ILE A 90 -4.27 14.57 3.82
CA ILE A 90 -4.62 14.43 5.24
C ILE A 90 -3.43 13.86 6.02
N ALA A 91 -2.79 12.84 5.46
CA ALA A 91 -1.60 12.20 6.04
C ALA A 91 -0.71 11.66 4.92
N GLU A 92 0.60 11.65 5.16
CA GLU A 92 1.59 11.11 4.23
C GLU A 92 2.73 10.45 5.00
N ARG A 93 3.24 9.35 4.44
CA ARG A 93 4.51 8.77 4.84
C ARG A 93 5.25 8.28 3.61
N SER A 94 6.52 8.60 3.53
CA SER A 94 7.40 8.23 2.42
C SER A 94 8.67 7.60 2.95
N GLY A 95 9.28 6.73 2.15
CA GLY A 95 10.55 6.10 2.49
C GLY A 95 11.09 5.24 1.36
N THR A 96 12.38 4.94 1.46
CA THR A 96 13.10 4.11 0.50
C THR A 96 13.32 2.73 1.10
N VAL A 97 13.06 1.68 0.34
CA VAL A 97 13.36 0.32 0.81
C VAL A 97 14.87 0.09 0.75
N ALA A 98 15.46 -0.21 1.90
CA ALA A 98 16.90 -0.42 2.03
C ALA A 98 17.38 -1.70 1.31
N SER A 99 16.61 -2.78 1.39
CA SER A 99 16.89 -4.05 0.70
C SER A 99 15.64 -4.94 0.62
N TYR A 100 15.48 -5.65 -0.49
CA TYR A 100 14.51 -6.71 -0.68
C TYR A 100 15.15 -8.08 -0.52
N GLU A 101 14.62 -8.86 0.41
CA GLU A 101 15.00 -10.27 0.54
C GLU A 101 14.08 -11.14 -0.30
N THR A 102 14.69 -11.98 -1.13
CA THR A 102 13.99 -12.97 -1.95
C THR A 102 14.37 -14.38 -1.47
N SER A 103 13.39 -15.17 -1.04
CA SER A 103 13.63 -16.56 -0.61
C SER A 103 13.32 -17.58 -1.72
N TYR A 104 14.17 -18.60 -1.83
CA TYR A 104 14.01 -19.75 -2.74
C TYR A 104 14.02 -21.06 -1.96
N PRO A 105 12.98 -21.35 -1.17
CA PRO A 105 12.97 -22.53 -0.30
C PRO A 105 12.99 -23.86 -1.08
N ASN A 106 12.62 -23.84 -2.37
CA ASN A 106 12.69 -24.98 -3.29
C ASN A 106 13.85 -24.88 -4.32
N GLY A 107 14.85 -24.04 -4.05
CA GLY A 107 15.97 -23.77 -4.94
C GLY A 107 15.64 -22.76 -6.06
N PRO A 108 16.64 -22.11 -6.68
CA PRO A 108 16.45 -20.99 -7.61
C PRO A 108 15.71 -21.36 -8.91
N THR A 109 15.61 -22.65 -9.23
CA THR A 109 14.82 -23.19 -10.34
C THR A 109 13.31 -23.18 -10.07
N CYS A 110 12.92 -23.20 -8.80
CA CYS A 110 11.54 -23.01 -8.36
C CYS A 110 11.45 -21.54 -7.95
N GLY A 111 10.70 -20.73 -8.71
CA GLY A 111 10.66 -19.28 -8.55
C GLY A 111 10.47 -18.80 -7.09
N PRO A 112 10.83 -17.55 -6.79
CA PRO A 112 10.92 -17.08 -5.42
C PRO A 112 9.57 -17.10 -4.68
N GLU A 113 9.58 -17.42 -3.39
CA GLU A 113 8.34 -17.57 -2.61
C GLU A 113 7.97 -16.34 -1.79
N CYS A 114 8.95 -15.57 -1.29
CA CYS A 114 8.67 -14.35 -0.51
C CYS A 114 9.57 -13.19 -0.96
N LYS A 115 8.97 -12.01 -1.15
CA LYS A 115 9.65 -10.72 -1.30
C LYS A 115 9.15 -9.79 -0.19
N GLN A 116 10.04 -9.33 0.70
CA GLN A 116 9.70 -8.38 1.76
C GLN A 116 10.69 -7.23 1.83
N GLY A 117 10.19 -6.04 2.16
CA GLY A 117 10.96 -4.82 2.41
C GLY A 117 10.15 -3.89 3.31
N THR A 118 10.82 -3.13 4.17
CA THR A 118 10.19 -2.20 5.12
C THR A 118 10.85 -0.82 5.03
N PHE A 119 10.07 0.23 5.32
CA PHE A 119 10.49 1.63 5.42
C PHE A 119 9.61 2.37 6.46
#